data_AF-A0A7R9M8T9-F1
#
_entry.id   AF-A0A7R9M8T9-F1
#
_cell.length_a   1.000
_cell.length_b   1.000
_cell.length_c   1.000
_cell.angle_alpha   90.00
_cell.angle_beta   90.00
_cell.angle_gamma   90.00
#
_symmetry.space_group_name_H-M   'P 1'
#
loop_
_entity.id
_entity.type
_entity.pdbx_description
1 polymer ?
#
loop_
_entity_poly.entity_id
_entity_poly.type
_entity_poly.pdbx_seq_one_letter_code
_entity_poly.pdbx_strand_id
1 'polypeptide(L)'
;MGWGREGDGMRVREVVLDSGELVESGTAYHLLQRSDSVFTKLVDKSGQQMAISLRRMARKYCSNKLCERIEDREADSGEGGDEGLQSMPRRS
;
A
#
# COMPACT_ATOMS: atom_id res chain seq x y z
N MET A 1 12.23 -39.27 -1.83
CA MET A 1 11.21 -38.28 -1.44
C MET A 1 11.93 -37.09 -0.84
N GLY A 2 12.30 -36.11 -1.66
CA GLY A 2 12.94 -34.88 -1.20
C GLY A 2 11.88 -33.79 -1.18
N TRP A 3 11.47 -33.36 0.00
CA TRP A 3 10.60 -32.20 0.15
C TRP A 3 11.38 -30.97 -0.33
N GLY A 4 10.76 -30.22 -1.24
CA GLY A 4 11.38 -29.13 -1.97
C GLY A 4 12.07 -28.12 -1.07
N ARG A 5 13.31 -27.76 -1.42
CA ARG A 5 13.87 -26.48 -1.00
C ARG A 5 13.21 -25.40 -1.85
N GLU A 6 12.03 -24.97 -1.45
CA GLU A 6 11.41 -23.78 -2.02
C GLU A 6 11.58 -22.66 -1.00
N GLY A 7 12.77 -22.06 -1.06
CA GLY A 7 13.09 -20.82 -0.35
C GLY A 7 12.37 -19.66 -1.00
N ASP A 8 11.04 -19.70 -1.04
CA ASP A 8 10.24 -18.53 -1.33
C ASP A 8 10.26 -17.70 -0.05
N GLY A 9 11.22 -16.77 0.02
CA GLY A 9 11.39 -15.91 1.17
C GLY A 9 10.13 -15.07 1.33
N MET A 10 9.20 -15.54 2.17
CA MET A 10 7.91 -14.91 2.43
C MET A 10 8.11 -13.41 2.64
N ARG A 11 7.68 -12.62 1.65
CA ARG A 11 7.82 -11.17 1.65
C ARG A 11 6.70 -10.63 2.52
N VAL A 12 7.04 -10.20 3.73
CA VAL A 12 6.10 -9.54 4.62
C VAL A 12 5.70 -8.21 3.98
N ARG A 13 4.39 -8.05 3.72
CA ARG A 13 3.79 -6.79 3.33
C ARG A 13 2.85 -6.33 4.44
N GLU A 14 2.88 -5.04 4.67
CA GLU A 14 2.00 -4.30 5.53
C GLU A 14 0.85 -3.73 4.71
N VAL A 15 -0.34 -3.77 5.28
CA VAL A 15 -1.57 -3.25 4.71
C VAL A 15 -2.15 -2.25 5.68
N VAL A 16 -2.49 -1.05 5.18
CA VAL A 16 -3.13 0.01 5.94
C VAL A 16 -4.54 0.17 5.43
N LEU A 17 -5.49 -0.01 6.34
CA LEU A 17 -6.91 0.18 6.10
C LEU A 17 -7.38 1.45 6.78
N ASP A 18 -8.27 2.20 6.12
CA ASP A 18 -9.05 3.27 6.72
C ASP A 18 -10.53 3.01 6.44
N SER A 19 -11.36 3.00 7.48
CA SER A 19 -12.81 2.82 7.37
C SER A 19 -13.25 1.57 6.57
N GLY A 20 -12.41 0.53 6.56
CA GLY A 20 -12.65 -0.73 5.84
C GLY A 20 -12.09 -0.76 4.41
N GLU A 21 -11.54 0.34 3.92
CA GLU A 21 -10.95 0.45 2.58
C GLU A 21 -9.43 0.34 2.63
N LEU A 22 -8.84 -0.25 1.59
CA LEU A 22 -7.40 -0.33 1.41
C LEU A 22 -6.84 1.02 0.98
N VAL A 23 -6.00 1.63 1.83
CA VAL A 23 -5.41 2.94 1.55
C VAL A 23 -3.93 2.81 1.16
N GLU A 24 -3.18 1.93 1.81
CA GLU A 24 -1.77 1.72 1.50
C GLU A 24 -1.37 0.25 1.61
N SER A 25 -0.46 -0.18 0.75
CA SER A 25 0.18 -1.49 0.81
C SER A 25 1.68 -1.32 0.56
N GLY A 26 2.51 -2.14 1.18
CA GLY A 26 3.94 -2.10 0.90
C GLY A 26 4.77 -2.73 2.00
N THR A 27 6.09 -2.52 1.96
CA THR A 27 6.94 -2.85 3.11
C THR A 27 6.96 -1.70 4.10
N ALA A 28 7.09 -1.98 5.39
CA ALA A 28 7.20 -0.96 6.43
C ALA A 28 8.29 0.08 6.13
N TYR A 29 9.39 -0.33 5.50
CA TYR A 29 10.45 0.59 5.08
C TYR A 29 10.00 1.59 4.02
N HIS A 30 9.33 1.13 2.95
CA HIS A 30 8.84 2.01 1.89
C HIS A 30 7.75 2.95 2.40
N LEU A 31 6.81 2.41 3.19
CA LEU A 31 5.73 3.21 3.77
C LEU A 31 6.26 4.33 4.68
N LEU A 32 7.35 4.07 5.42
CA LEU A 32 7.99 5.04 6.32
C LEU A 32 8.87 6.10 5.64
N GLN A 33 9.24 5.92 4.37
CA GLN A 33 9.96 6.95 3.60
C GLN A 33 9.02 8.08 3.13
N ARG A 34 7.73 7.78 3.03
CA ARG A 34 6.68 8.71 2.62
C ARG A 34 6.18 9.45 3.86
N SER A 35 6.55 10.73 4.00
CA SER A 35 6.13 11.57 5.12
C SER A 35 4.63 11.86 5.14
N ASP A 36 3.98 11.74 3.99
CA ASP A 36 2.55 11.95 3.79
C ASP A 36 1.69 10.69 4.01
N SER A 37 2.32 9.51 4.14
CA SER A 37 1.61 8.24 4.25
C SER A 37 0.81 8.11 5.56
N VAL A 38 -0.32 7.44 5.49
CA VAL A 38 -1.16 7.09 6.64
C VAL A 38 -0.35 6.24 7.61
N PHE A 39 0.45 5.30 7.10
CA PHE A 39 1.34 4.50 7.94
C PHE A 39 2.33 5.35 8.74
N THR A 40 3.01 6.32 8.11
CA THR A 40 3.96 7.20 8.78
C THR A 40 3.26 8.03 9.85
N LYS A 41 2.08 8.58 9.56
CA LYS A 41 1.28 9.34 10.52
C LYS A 41 0.85 8.49 11.72
N LEU A 42 0.52 7.21 11.51
CA LEU A 42 0.22 6.28 12.60
C LEU A 42 1.45 5.99 13.47
N VAL A 43 2.61 5.79 12.84
CA VAL A 43 3.87 5.59 13.55
C VAL A 43 4.26 6.83 14.35
N ASP A 44 4.08 8.04 13.82
CA ASP A 44 4.38 9.28 14.55
C ASP A 44 3.47 9.48 15.77
N LYS A 45 2.22 9.00 15.72
CA LYS A 45 1.29 9.00 16.87
C LYS A 45 1.72 8.07 18.01
N SER A 46 2.61 7.10 17.76
CA SER A 46 3.11 6.18 18.79
C SER A 46 4.11 6.83 19.78
N GLY A 47 4.47 8.09 19.54
CA GLY A 47 5.41 8.85 20.36
C GLY A 47 6.84 8.79 19.80
N GLN A 48 7.61 9.85 20.09
CA GLN A 48 8.88 10.13 19.42
C GLN A 48 9.91 8.98 19.51
N GLN A 49 10.13 8.40 20.70
CA GLN A 49 11.10 7.32 20.88
C GLN A 49 10.68 6.02 20.17
N MET A 50 9.38 5.73 20.16
CA MET A 50 8.83 4.56 19.49
C MET A 50 8.93 4.70 17.97
N ALA A 51 8.56 5.86 17.44
CA ALA A 51 8.68 6.18 16.01
C ALA A 51 10.12 6.05 15.50
N ILE A 52 11.10 6.57 16.24
CA ILE A 52 12.53 6.40 15.91
C ILE A 52 12.93 4.92 15.89
N SER A 53 12.49 4.16 16.89
CA SER A 53 12.81 2.73 17.00
C SER A 53 12.21 1.92 15.85
N LEU A 54 10.95 2.17 15.49
CA LEU A 54 10.24 1.53 14.39
C LEU A 54 10.91 1.84 13.04
N ARG A 55 11.24 3.11 12.79
CA ARG A 55 11.99 3.52 11.58
C ARG A 55 13.35 2.82 11.47
N ARG A 56 14.07 2.69 12.60
CA ARG A 56 15.36 1.97 12.65
C ARG A 56 15.20 0.48 12.35
N MET A 57 14.17 -0.17 12.89
CA MET A 57 13.89 -1.59 12.65
C MET A 57 13.50 -1.83 11.19
N ALA A 58 12.62 -1.01 10.63
CA ALA A 58 12.22 -1.10 9.23
C ALA A 58 13.42 -0.95 8.28
N ARG A 59 14.30 0.01 8.54
CA ARG A 59 15.55 0.18 7.77
C ARG A 59 16.46 -1.05 7.86
N LYS A 60 16.69 -1.56 9.07
CA LYS A 60 17.55 -2.75 9.27
C LYS A 60 17.00 -3.98 8.56
N TYR A 61 15.68 -4.17 8.61
CA TYR A 61 15.02 -5.28 7.92
C TYR A 61 15.21 -5.17 6.40
N CYS A 62 15.04 -3.97 5.84
CA CYS A 62 15.17 -3.73 4.41
C CYS A 62 16.63 -3.80 3.89
N SER A 63 17.61 -3.45 4.74
CA SER A 63 19.02 -3.67 4.41
C SER A 63 19.40 -5.16 4.43
N ASN A 64 18.72 -5.96 5.27
CA ASN A 64 18.97 -7.40 5.38
C ASN A 64 18.14 -8.25 4.40
N LYS A 65 17.02 -7.71 3.89
CA LYS A 65 16.13 -8.35 2.91
C LYS A 65 15.80 -7.33 1.82
N LEU A 66 16.16 -7.64 0.58
CA LEU A 66 15.83 -6.87 -0.63
C LEU A 66 14.34 -6.46 -0.62
N CYS A 67 14.02 -5.25 -0.13
CA CYS A 67 12.72 -4.66 -0.40
C CYS A 67 12.76 -4.22 -1.85
N GLU A 68 12.21 -5.03 -2.75
CA GLU A 68 12.01 -4.58 -4.12
C GLU A 68 10.96 -3.46 -4.12
N ARG A 69 11.26 -2.39 -4.88
CA ARG A 69 10.32 -1.28 -5.14
C ARG A 69 9.06 -1.88 -5.74
N ILE A 70 7.94 -1.77 -5.04
CA ILE A 70 6.65 -2.05 -5.64
C ILE A 70 6.08 -0.68 -6.00
N GLU A 71 6.11 -0.38 -7.29
CA GLU A 71 5.33 0.70 -7.88
C GLU A 71 3.89 0.19 -7.90
N ASP A 72 3.09 0.55 -6.90
CA ASP A 72 1.65 0.30 -6.95
C ASP A 72 1.07 1.24 -8.02
N ARG A 73 0.61 0.62 -9.09
CA ARG A 73 -0.08 1.20 -10.24
C ARG A 73 -1.29 2.00 -9.71
N GLU A 74 -1.42 3.23 -10.17
CA GLU A 74 -2.45 4.20 -9.79
C GLU A 74 -3.85 3.58 -9.79
N ALA A 75 -4.61 3.91 -8.74
CA ALA A 75 -6.05 3.70 -8.69
C ALA A 75 -6.68 4.41 -9.90
N ASP A 76 -7.09 3.63 -10.90
CA ASP A 76 -7.96 4.08 -11.98
C ASP A 76 -9.36 4.28 -11.41
N SER A 77 -9.55 5.44 -10.78
CA SER A 77 -10.87 6.01 -10.52
C SER A 77 -11.40 6.56 -11.84
N GLY A 78 -11.82 5.67 -12.73
CA GLY A 78 -12.56 5.99 -13.95
C GLY A 78 -14.01 6.33 -13.62
N GLU A 79 -14.30 7.62 -13.66
CA GLU A 79 -15.56 8.30 -13.38
C GLU A 79 -16.82 7.61 -13.91
N GLY A 80 -17.85 7.56 -13.06
CA GLY A 80 -19.22 7.34 -13.48
C GLY A 80 -19.74 8.53 -14.29
N GLY A 81 -20.00 8.30 -15.58
CA GLY A 81 -20.85 9.14 -16.41
C GLY A 81 -22.19 8.46 -16.64
N ASP A 82 -23.14 8.70 -15.74
CA ASP A 82 -24.57 8.62 -16.03
C ASP A 82 -24.89 9.74 -17.04
N GLU A 83 -25.49 9.43 -18.20
CA GLU A 83 -26.43 10.26 -19.00
C GLU A 83 -26.73 9.52 -20.32
N GLY A 84 -27.57 8.48 -20.22
CA GLY A 84 -28.01 7.65 -21.37
C GLY A 84 -29.48 7.86 -21.73
N LEU A 85 -29.98 9.10 -21.79
CA LEU A 85 -31.32 9.41 -22.31
C LEU A 85 -31.24 9.85 -23.78
N GLN A 86 -31.15 8.87 -24.68
CA GLN A 86 -31.38 9.12 -26.11
C GLN A 86 -32.89 9.33 -26.34
N SER A 87 -33.27 10.60 -26.41
CA SER A 87 -34.55 11.08 -26.92
C SER A 87 -34.78 10.57 -28.36
N MET A 88 -35.88 9.83 -28.56
CA MET A 88 -36.32 9.38 -29.89
C MET A 88 -36.84 10.54 -30.74
N PRO A 89 -36.50 10.64 -32.04
CA PRO A 89 -37.20 11.55 -32.93
C PRO A 89 -38.55 10.96 -33.35
N ARG A 90 -39.64 11.61 -32.94
CA ARG A 90 -40.97 11.43 -33.54
C ARG A 90 -40.93 12.03 -34.95
N ARG A 91 -41.06 11.18 -35.98
CA ARG A 91 -41.37 11.62 -37.35
C ARG A 91 -42.90 11.70 -37.48
N SER A 92 -43.39 12.90 -37.75
CA SER A 92 -44.74 13.17 -38.26
C SER A 92 -44.91 12.73 -39.70
#